data_AF-A0A2E5Z5M7-F1
#
_entry.id   AF-A0A2E5Z5M7-F1
#
_cell.length_a   1.000
_cell.length_b   1.000
_cell.length_c   1.000
_cell.angle_alpha   90.00
_cell.angle_beta   90.00
_cell.angle_gamma   90.00
#
_symmetry.space_group_name_H-M   'P 1'
#
loop_
_entity.id
_entity.type
_entity.pdbx_description
1 polymer ?
#
loop_
_entity_poly.entity_id
_entity_poly.type
_entity_poly.pdbx_seq_one_letter_code
_entity_poly.pdbx_strand_id
1 'polypeptide(L)'
;MKNKLFLILALLIFLIPTLSHADKLITCKGNDHIYWTKCFGILRAGFSGTYYGEFLDGKKHGKGTEVRFDGSKYVGKWVKGKLIKISD
;
A
#
# COMPACT_ATOMS: atom_id res chain seq x y z
N MET A 1 -11.31 -6.38 -46.90
CA MET A 1 -12.00 -6.99 -45.73
C MET A 1 -11.15 -6.99 -44.46
N LYS A 2 -10.30 -5.97 -44.19
CA LYS A 2 -9.45 -5.90 -42.98
C LYS A 2 -9.85 -4.79 -41.99
N ASN A 3 -10.81 -3.94 -42.36
CA ASN A 3 -11.13 -2.72 -41.60
C ASN A 3 -12.25 -2.93 -40.56
N LYS A 4 -13.20 -3.86 -40.81
CA LYS A 4 -14.25 -4.17 -39.83
C LYS A 4 -13.70 -4.89 -38.59
N LEU A 5 -12.72 -5.76 -38.76
CA LEU A 5 -12.06 -6.47 -37.66
C LEU A 5 -11.26 -5.50 -36.77
N PHE A 6 -10.59 -4.52 -37.37
CA PHE A 6 -9.84 -3.50 -36.63
C PHE A 6 -10.76 -2.55 -35.83
N LEU A 7 -11.90 -2.17 -36.41
CA LEU A 7 -12.91 -1.35 -35.73
C LEU A 7 -13.57 -2.09 -34.55
N ILE A 8 -13.82 -3.40 -34.69
CA ILE A 8 -14.38 -4.23 -33.61
C ILE A 8 -13.36 -4.37 -32.47
N LEU A 9 -12.07 -4.60 -32.78
CA LEU A 9 -11.02 -4.64 -31.75
C LEU A 9 -10.84 -3.28 -31.04
N ALA A 10 -10.91 -2.17 -31.77
CA ALA A 10 -10.77 -0.82 -31.18
C ALA A 10 -11.96 -0.45 -30.26
N LEU A 11 -13.18 -0.88 -30.60
CA LEU A 11 -14.37 -0.65 -29.77
C LEU A 11 -14.35 -1.48 -28.47
N LEU A 12 -13.74 -2.67 -28.50
CA LEU A 12 -13.60 -3.53 -27.32
C LEU A 12 -12.60 -2.96 -26.29
N ILE A 13 -11.62 -2.16 -26.72
CA ILE A 13 -10.64 -1.52 -25.82
C ILE A 13 -11.29 -0.40 -24.98
N PHE A 14 -12.32 0.28 -25.52
CA PHE A 14 -13.08 1.32 -24.80
C PHE A 14 -14.11 0.79 -23.79
N LEU A 15 -14.46 -0.50 -23.85
CA LEU A 15 -15.35 -1.18 -22.90
C LEU A 15 -14.61 -1.81 -21.72
N ILE A 16 -13.28 -1.77 -21.71
CA ILE A 16 -12.49 -2.21 -20.56
C ILE A 16 -12.43 -0.99 -19.63
N PRO A 17 -13.20 -0.94 -18.51
CA PRO A 17 -12.92 0.05 -17.49
C PRO A 17 -11.45 -0.13 -17.13
N THR A 18 -10.66 0.92 -17.36
CA THR A 18 -9.21 0.91 -17.15
C THR A 18 -8.93 0.15 -15.87
N LEU A 19 -8.15 -0.92 -15.94
CA LEU A 19 -7.80 -1.76 -14.80
C LEU A 19 -6.83 -0.97 -13.89
N SER A 20 -7.29 0.15 -13.35
CA SER A 20 -6.65 0.89 -12.28
C SER A 20 -7.11 0.30 -10.96
N HIS A 21 -6.99 -1.02 -10.78
CA HIS A 21 -6.94 -1.56 -9.43
C HIS A 21 -5.49 -1.47 -8.98
N ALA A 22 -4.99 -0.23 -8.81
CA ALA A 22 -4.12 -0.03 -7.66
C ALA A 22 -5.03 -0.30 -6.48
N ASP A 23 -5.03 -1.54 -5.97
CA ASP A 23 -5.85 -1.95 -4.82
C ASP A 23 -5.56 -0.97 -3.69
N LYS A 24 -6.38 0.06 -3.60
CA LYS A 24 -6.24 1.09 -2.59
C LYS A 24 -6.55 0.37 -1.28
N LEU A 25 -5.51 0.09 -0.51
CA LEU A 25 -5.63 -0.63 0.75
C LEU A 25 -6.70 0.05 1.60
N ILE A 26 -7.60 -0.75 2.16
CA ILE A 26 -8.58 -0.27 3.12
C ILE A 26 -7.86 0.27 4.36
N THR A 27 -8.47 1.22 5.07
CA THR A 27 -7.94 1.70 6.35
C THR A 27 -8.04 0.59 7.41
N CYS A 28 -7.01 0.44 8.22
CA CYS A 28 -7.04 -0.49 9.34
C CYS A 28 -8.14 -0.11 10.34
N LYS A 29 -8.91 -1.10 10.83
CA LYS A 29 -10.01 -0.91 11.78
C LYS A 29 -9.59 -1.32 13.19
N GLY A 30 -10.13 -0.63 14.20
CA GLY A 30 -9.82 -0.87 15.60
C GLY A 30 -8.44 -0.37 16.03
N ASN A 31 -8.09 -0.62 17.28
CA ASN A 31 -6.85 -0.11 17.92
C ASN A 31 -5.78 -1.20 18.12
N ASP A 32 -6.12 -2.47 17.87
CA ASP A 32 -5.21 -3.59 18.03
C ASP A 32 -4.66 -4.01 16.68
N HIS A 33 -3.37 -3.69 16.47
CA HIS A 33 -2.66 -4.00 15.25
C HIS A 33 -2.51 -5.49 14.98
N ILE A 34 -2.72 -6.37 15.97
CA ILE A 34 -2.63 -7.83 15.80
C ILE A 34 -3.65 -8.36 14.78
N TYR A 35 -4.77 -7.66 14.57
CA TYR A 35 -5.83 -8.05 13.63
C TYR A 35 -5.71 -7.40 12.24
N TRP A 36 -4.66 -6.61 12.00
CA TRP A 36 -4.48 -5.88 10.74
C TRP A 36 -3.84 -6.76 9.67
N THR A 37 -4.66 -7.42 8.85
CA THR A 37 -4.19 -8.42 7.87
C THR A 37 -3.80 -7.86 6.50
N LYS A 38 -4.47 -6.84 5.96
CA LYS A 38 -4.07 -6.16 4.71
C LYS A 38 -4.71 -4.77 4.63
N CYS A 39 -4.07 -3.78 5.25
CA CYS A 39 -4.65 -2.44 5.37
C CYS A 39 -3.58 -1.35 5.53
N PHE A 40 -3.97 -0.09 5.31
CA PHE A 40 -3.15 1.08 5.57
C PHE A 40 -3.55 1.71 6.91
N GLY A 41 -2.58 2.02 7.77
CA GLY A 41 -2.88 2.49 9.12
C GLY A 41 -1.74 3.26 9.76
N ILE A 42 -1.98 3.65 11.02
CA ILE A 42 -1.03 4.36 11.86
C ILE A 42 -0.79 3.52 13.11
N LEU A 43 0.47 3.14 13.36
CA LEU A 43 0.88 2.49 14.60
C LEU A 43 1.72 3.46 15.42
N ARG A 44 1.18 3.90 16.55
CA ARG A 44 1.91 4.68 17.56
C ARG A 44 2.57 3.71 18.53
N ALA A 45 3.83 3.40 18.29
CA ALA A 45 4.59 2.46 19.10
C ALA A 45 5.30 3.21 20.25
N GLY A 46 4.52 3.91 21.08
CA GLY A 46 4.99 4.64 22.27
C GLY A 46 6.33 5.34 22.08
N PHE A 47 7.33 4.95 22.87
CA PHE A 47 8.69 5.51 22.86
C PHE A 47 9.49 5.27 21.56
N SER A 48 9.10 4.32 20.72
CA SER A 48 9.86 3.99 19.50
C SER A 48 9.50 4.87 18.29
N GLY A 49 8.37 5.57 18.34
CA GLY A 49 7.91 6.47 17.28
C GLY A 49 6.56 6.12 16.69
N THR A 50 6.25 6.72 15.53
CA THR A 50 5.01 6.51 14.79
C THR A 50 5.29 5.97 13.40
N TYR A 51 4.58 4.90 13.03
CA TYR A 51 4.60 4.34 11.68
C TYR A 51 3.30 4.66 10.95
N TYR A 52 3.42 5.11 9.70
CA TYR A 52 2.34 5.38 8.76
C TYR A 52 2.57 4.50 7.54
N GLY A 53 1.70 3.53 7.27
CA GLY A 53 1.94 2.64 6.14
C GLY A 53 1.06 1.42 6.09
N GLU A 54 1.42 0.51 5.20
CA GLU A 54 0.71 -0.74 5.02
C GLU A 54 1.05 -1.74 6.13
N PHE A 55 0.09 -2.61 6.41
CA PHE A 55 0.18 -3.71 7.37
C PHE A 55 -0.22 -5.02 6.71
N LEU A 56 0.49 -6.08 7.09
CA LEU A 56 0.18 -7.47 6.75
C LEU A 56 0.41 -8.34 7.98
N ASP A 57 -0.59 -9.15 8.35
CA ASP A 57 -0.57 -10.02 9.53
C ASP A 57 -0.08 -9.32 10.81
N GLY A 58 -0.61 -8.12 11.02
CA GLY A 58 -0.33 -7.23 12.14
C GLY A 58 1.05 -6.60 12.17
N LYS A 59 1.83 -6.72 11.10
CA LYS A 59 3.19 -6.16 11.01
C LYS A 59 3.29 -5.12 9.92
N LYS A 60 4.18 -4.13 10.12
CA LYS A 60 4.57 -3.17 9.07
C LYS A 60 4.97 -3.93 7.80
N HIS A 61 4.34 -3.60 6.68
CA HIS A 61 4.58 -4.22 5.38
C HIS A 61 4.44 -3.18 4.27
N GLY A 62 4.81 -3.52 3.03
CA GLY A 62 4.54 -2.66 1.87
C GLY A 62 5.25 -1.31 1.95
N LYS A 63 4.62 -0.23 1.49
CA LYS A 63 5.16 1.12 1.62
C LYS A 63 4.80 1.71 2.98
N GLY A 64 5.76 2.41 3.59
CA GLY A 64 5.52 3.09 4.85
C GLY A 64 6.60 4.07 5.25
N THR A 65 6.26 4.90 6.23
CA THR A 65 7.13 5.89 6.86
C THR A 65 7.15 5.65 8.36
N GLU A 66 8.34 5.48 8.94
CA GLU A 66 8.54 5.53 10.39
C GLU A 66 9.17 6.86 10.78
N VAL A 67 8.57 7.56 11.73
CA VAL A 67 9.12 8.75 12.38
C VAL A 67 9.46 8.38 13.81
N ARG A 68 10.74 8.42 14.16
CA ARG A 68 11.21 8.13 15.52
C ARG A 68 11.14 9.37 16.39
N PHE A 69 11.29 9.19 17.70
CA PHE A 69 11.19 10.26 18.68
C PHE A 69 12.27 11.34 18.50
N ASP A 70 13.44 10.96 17.97
CA ASP A 70 14.52 11.89 17.60
C ASP A 70 14.23 12.72 16.33
N GLY A 71 13.05 12.54 15.72
CA GLY A 71 12.65 13.20 14.48
C GLY A 71 13.18 12.53 13.21
N SER A 72 14.01 11.48 13.33
CA SER A 72 14.50 10.74 12.17
C SER A 72 13.34 10.08 11.42
N LYS A 73 13.38 10.19 10.08
CA LYS A 73 12.33 9.71 9.18
C LYS A 73 12.88 8.61 8.27
N TYR A 74 12.20 7.47 8.27
CA TYR A 74 12.53 6.31 7.45
C TYR A 74 11.38 6.02 6.50
N VAL A 75 11.50 6.48 5.27
CA VAL A 75 10.54 6.23 4.19
C VAL A 75 11.04 5.06 3.37
N GLY A 76 10.20 4.07 3.11
CA GLY A 76 10.64 2.94 2.31
C GLY A 76 9.68 1.77 2.25
N LYS A 77 10.24 0.63 1.83
CA LYS A 77 9.54 -0.65 1.76
C LYS A 77 9.83 -1.49 3.01
N TRP A 78 8.77 -2.04 3.59
CA TRP A 78 8.76 -2.79 4.83
C TRP A 78 8.34 -4.23 4.59
N VAL A 79 8.95 -5.17 5.30
CA VAL A 79 8.60 -6.60 5.28
C VAL A 79 8.70 -7.16 6.68
N LYS A 80 7.61 -7.74 7.18
CA LYS A 80 7.53 -8.38 8.51
C LYS A 80 8.07 -7.48 9.64
N GLY A 81 7.74 -6.18 9.59
CA GLY A 81 8.15 -5.22 10.61
C GLY A 81 9.50 -4.53 10.37
N LYS A 82 10.27 -4.92 9.35
CA LYS A 82 11.61 -4.39 9.08
C LYS A 82 11.63 -3.55 7.80
N LEU A 83 12.33 -2.43 7.85
CA LEU A 83 12.65 -1.64 6.65
C LEU A 83 13.69 -2.42 5.82
N ILE A 84 13.37 -2.72 4.57
CA ILE A 84 14.25 -3.49 3.67
C ILE A 84 14.82 -2.65 2.53
N LYS A 85 14.23 -1.48 2.24
CA LYS A 85 14.70 -0.56 1.20
C LYS A 85 14.24 0.84 1.56
N ILE A 86 15.18 1.79 1.68
CA ILE A 86 14.87 3.21 1.79
C ILE A 86 14.41 3.72 0.42
N SER A 87 13.38 4.57 0.43
CA SER A 87 12.97 5.34 -0.73
C SER A 87 13.52 6.75 -0.59
N ASP A 88 14.28 7.19 -1.61
CA ASP A 88 14.75 8.57 -1.75
C ASP A 88 13.60 9.53 -2.09
#